data_AF-A0A3E3I0J5-F1
#
_entry.id   AF-A0A3E3I0J5-F1
#
_cell.length_a   1.000
_cell.length_b   1.000
_cell.length_c   1.000
_cell.angle_alpha   90.00
_cell.angle_beta   90.00
_cell.angle_gamma   90.00
#
_symmetry.space_group_name_H-M   'P 1'
#
loop_
_entity.id
_entity.type
_entity.pdbx_description
1 polymer ?
#
loop_
_entity_poly.entity_id
_entity_poly.type
_entity_poly.pdbx_seq_one_letter_code
_entity_poly.pdbx_strand_id
1 'polypeptide(L)'
;MNKEITIDSIRNFLQPEVRCDTYIGIEMKKIWYIELKMLELLMDICKRYNLKYLMVGGSLLGAMRHKGFIPWDDDIDVGMPRCDYDRFVKIAKEELVEPFFLQTPLTDPGRNIDYVQIRNSETSAIDIRYIDCHYTYNQGIFIDIFPIDGVGDDNTLRCQEKKQRIIRRIYTSAFNKNTDGIAKVKHYVCKVIYCLIGSKRYDIIRNNIFRKVSFDKCGEVGLVSFLFNNNRRNYWKREWIEECITVPFEYLQVSVPRYYDEVLTKTYGEWRNFVRGDAMHGKIDFDPNTSYKVILRDKYKYSEFKSCEKTKLISNSSYFSSGGILVPLSPADGIEIYKMLQNIGKRENDFTNDVKGMSYDLFTEWCRIQFEYANGWNLPNGYVPQSIYWLYIDGKPVGVGKIRWALTNASREAGGNIGYAIAESYRGQGYGTVLFNELIKIAKIGHCSEIVATVNKDNAASKRVMEKCNGKLIKENEKRWYFSFV
;
A
#
# COMPACT_ATOMS: atom_id res chain seq x y z
N MET A 1 -5.25 22.33 14.83
CA MET A 1 -4.57 21.64 15.95
C MET A 1 -4.11 20.29 15.41
N ASN A 2 -2.86 20.17 14.95
CA ASN A 2 -2.35 18.90 14.43
C ASN A 2 -2.15 17.96 15.61
N LYS A 3 -2.92 16.86 15.67
CA LYS A 3 -2.58 15.75 16.56
C LYS A 3 -1.21 15.24 16.10
N GLU A 4 -0.26 15.21 17.03
CA GLU A 4 1.02 14.56 16.82
C GLU A 4 0.78 13.11 16.39
N ILE A 5 1.42 12.66 15.31
CA ILE A 5 1.32 11.28 14.85
C ILE A 5 2.00 10.41 15.91
N THR A 6 1.21 9.66 16.67
CA THR A 6 1.73 8.80 17.74
C THR A 6 2.26 7.49 17.16
N ILE A 7 3.27 6.90 17.80
CA ILE A 7 3.75 5.54 17.47
C ILE A 7 2.58 4.54 17.47
N ASP A 8 1.61 4.71 18.37
CA ASP A 8 0.43 3.86 18.43
C ASP A 8 -0.47 4.04 17.21
N SER A 9 -0.63 5.26 16.68
CA SER A 9 -1.41 5.47 15.45
C SER A 9 -0.80 4.75 14.25
N ILE A 10 0.54 4.72 14.14
CA ILE A 10 1.27 3.99 13.09
C ILE A 10 1.13 2.47 13.29
N ARG A 11 1.31 1.97 14.52
CA ARG A 11 1.14 0.55 14.83
C ARG A 11 -0.27 0.06 14.51
N ASN A 12 -1.26 0.89 14.78
CA ASN A 12 -2.66 0.62 14.48
C ASN A 12 -2.90 0.59 12.97
N PHE A 13 -2.40 1.58 12.23
CA PHE A 13 -2.52 1.64 10.77
C PHE A 13 -1.96 0.40 10.08
N LEU A 14 -0.84 -0.13 10.57
CA LEU A 14 -0.18 -1.30 10.00
C LEU A 14 -0.93 -2.61 10.24
N GLN A 15 -2.00 -2.64 11.04
CA GLN A 15 -2.77 -3.89 11.22
C GLN A 15 -3.59 -4.19 9.96
N PRO A 16 -3.71 -5.47 9.55
CA PRO A 16 -4.65 -5.86 8.51
C PRO A 16 -6.07 -5.42 8.85
N GLU A 17 -6.90 -5.19 7.85
CA GLU A 17 -8.27 -4.75 8.07
C GLU A 17 -9.24 -5.22 6.99
N VAL A 18 -10.55 -5.10 7.26
CA VAL A 18 -11.58 -5.20 6.22
C VAL A 18 -12.22 -3.84 6.03
N ARG A 19 -12.19 -3.34 4.79
CA ARG A 19 -12.79 -2.07 4.40
C ARG A 19 -13.64 -2.31 3.15
N CYS A 20 -14.94 -2.01 3.22
CA CYS A 20 -15.90 -2.22 2.12
C CYS A 20 -15.81 -3.64 1.53
N ASP A 21 -15.95 -4.65 2.39
CA ASP A 21 -15.87 -6.09 2.05
C ASP A 21 -14.56 -6.54 1.38
N THR A 22 -13.55 -5.68 1.40
CA THR A 22 -12.21 -5.96 0.86
C THR A 22 -11.26 -6.15 2.02
N TYR A 23 -10.61 -7.30 2.06
CA TYR A 23 -9.55 -7.56 3.01
C TYR A 23 -8.25 -6.92 2.55
N ILE A 24 -7.68 -6.08 3.41
CA ILE A 24 -6.42 -5.38 3.21
C ILE A 24 -5.39 -6.05 4.11
N GLY A 25 -4.48 -6.80 3.49
CA GLY A 25 -3.43 -7.53 4.19
C GLY A 25 -2.30 -6.63 4.70
N ILE A 26 -1.41 -7.22 5.50
CA ILE A 26 -0.23 -6.54 6.06
C ILE A 26 0.70 -5.99 4.98
N GLU A 27 0.85 -6.67 3.85
CA GLU A 27 1.73 -6.21 2.79
C GLU A 27 1.18 -4.95 2.12
N MET A 28 -0.14 -4.87 1.89
CA MET A 28 -0.77 -3.65 1.38
C MET A 28 -0.64 -2.50 2.39
N LYS A 29 -0.86 -2.75 3.68
CA LYS A 29 -0.66 -1.74 4.73
C LYS A 29 0.77 -1.20 4.77
N LYS A 30 1.78 -2.04 4.53
CA LYS A 30 3.18 -1.59 4.43
C LYS A 30 3.43 -0.73 3.20
N ILE A 31 2.86 -1.09 2.04
CA ILE A 31 2.95 -0.29 0.81
C ILE A 31 2.36 1.10 1.07
N TRP A 32 1.12 1.16 1.54
CA TRP A 32 0.46 2.42 1.89
C TRP A 32 1.23 3.22 2.93
N TYR A 33 1.85 2.59 3.93
CA TYR A 33 2.69 3.29 4.91
C TYR A 33 3.90 3.98 4.26
N ILE A 34 4.57 3.31 3.32
CA ILE A 34 5.70 3.86 2.57
C ILE A 34 5.26 5.05 1.72
N GLU A 35 4.09 4.96 1.08
CA GLU A 35 3.48 6.05 0.30
C GLU A 35 3.09 7.24 1.16
N LEU A 36 2.45 6.99 2.32
CA LEU A 36 2.13 8.03 3.30
C LEU A 36 3.38 8.74 3.81
N LYS A 37 4.52 8.03 3.94
CA LYS A 37 5.81 8.66 4.29
C LYS A 37 6.36 9.54 3.18
N MET A 38 6.23 9.14 1.93
CA MET A 38 6.58 9.99 0.78
C MET A 38 5.65 11.20 0.66
N LEU A 39 4.35 11.03 0.96
CA LEU A 39 3.38 12.11 0.99
C LEU A 39 3.68 13.11 2.12
N GLU A 40 4.03 12.63 3.32
CA GLU A 40 4.46 13.47 4.45
C GLU A 40 5.70 14.32 4.07
N LEU A 41 6.66 13.72 3.37
CA LEU A 41 7.84 14.43 2.85
C LEU A 41 7.48 15.50 1.81
N LEU A 42 6.59 15.17 0.85
CA LEU A 42 6.06 16.14 -0.11
C LEU A 42 5.37 17.32 0.60
N MET A 43 4.55 17.01 1.61
CA MET A 43 3.81 18.00 2.39
C MET A 43 4.74 18.96 3.13
N ASP A 44 5.80 18.46 3.76
CA ASP A 44 6.80 19.30 4.42
C ASP A 44 7.49 20.25 3.43
N ILE A 45 7.94 19.72 2.28
CA ILE A 45 8.55 20.53 1.21
C ILE A 45 7.56 21.60 0.74
N CYS A 46 6.31 21.23 0.46
CA CYS A 46 5.30 22.17 0.01
C CYS A 46 5.05 23.28 1.03
N LYS A 47 5.01 22.94 2.32
CA LYS A 47 4.84 23.91 3.41
C LYS A 47 6.03 24.86 3.52
N ARG A 48 7.28 24.36 3.50
CA ARG A 48 8.49 25.19 3.63
C ARG A 48 8.68 26.15 2.46
N TYR A 49 8.33 25.73 1.26
CA TYR A 49 8.55 26.52 0.03
C TYR A 49 7.28 27.22 -0.49
N ASN A 50 6.18 27.15 0.27
CA ASN A 50 4.89 27.72 -0.09
C ASN A 50 4.44 27.29 -1.51
N LEU A 51 4.34 25.97 -1.71
CA LEU A 51 3.88 25.34 -2.94
C LEU A 51 2.48 24.77 -2.73
N LYS A 52 1.59 24.93 -3.70
CA LYS A 52 0.27 24.31 -3.68
C LYS A 52 0.33 22.88 -4.22
N TYR A 53 -0.34 21.98 -3.52
CA TYR A 53 -0.67 20.64 -3.97
C TYR A 53 -2.10 20.29 -3.56
N LEU A 54 -2.71 19.34 -4.26
CA LEU A 54 -3.99 18.74 -3.90
C LEU A 54 -4.00 17.26 -4.23
N MET A 55 -4.74 16.45 -3.48
CA MET A 55 -5.02 15.07 -3.89
C MET A 55 -5.87 15.10 -5.17
N VAL A 56 -5.61 14.18 -6.10
CA VAL A 56 -6.37 14.02 -7.36
C VAL A 56 -6.76 12.56 -7.56
N GLY A 57 -7.50 12.23 -8.62
CA GLY A 57 -7.70 10.85 -9.04
C GLY A 57 -8.36 9.94 -7.98
N GLY A 58 -7.83 8.73 -7.83
CA GLY A 58 -8.30 7.74 -6.84
C GLY A 58 -8.06 8.21 -5.41
N SER A 59 -6.95 8.92 -5.18
CA SER A 59 -6.60 9.49 -3.88
C SER A 59 -7.57 10.55 -3.37
N LEU A 60 -8.05 11.46 -4.24
CA LEU A 60 -9.10 12.41 -3.86
C LEU A 60 -10.42 11.70 -3.51
N LEU A 61 -10.78 10.71 -4.32
CA LEU A 61 -11.97 9.89 -4.08
C LEU A 61 -11.86 9.12 -2.74
N GLY A 62 -10.70 8.54 -2.47
CA GLY A 62 -10.36 7.88 -1.21
C GLY A 62 -10.48 8.83 0.00
N ALA A 63 -9.85 10.01 -0.08
CA ALA A 63 -9.91 11.02 0.97
C ALA A 63 -11.36 11.38 1.35
N MET A 64 -12.22 11.57 0.34
CA MET A 64 -13.60 11.98 0.61
C MET A 64 -14.51 10.84 1.02
N ARG A 65 -14.37 9.66 0.40
CA ARG A 65 -15.26 8.51 0.58
C ARG A 65 -14.84 7.59 1.74
N HIS A 66 -13.55 7.31 1.89
CA HIS A 66 -13.01 6.36 2.87
C HIS A 66 -12.20 7.01 3.98
N LYS A 67 -11.92 8.32 3.89
CA LYS A 67 -11.00 9.04 4.78
C LYS A 67 -9.58 8.48 4.74
N GLY A 68 -9.18 7.97 3.58
CA GLY A 68 -7.94 7.23 3.37
C GLY A 68 -7.92 6.54 2.02
N PHE A 69 -7.14 5.47 1.87
CA PHE A 69 -7.07 4.72 0.63
C PHE A 69 -8.41 4.07 0.23
N ILE A 70 -8.65 3.95 -1.07
CA ILE A 70 -9.64 3.01 -1.57
C ILE A 70 -9.12 1.60 -1.28
N PRO A 71 -9.93 0.64 -0.79
CA PRO A 71 -9.43 -0.65 -0.28
C PRO A 71 -8.60 -1.50 -1.26
N TRP A 72 -8.73 -1.22 -2.55
CA TRP A 72 -8.06 -1.92 -3.64
C TRP A 72 -7.15 -1.00 -4.48
N ASP A 73 -6.91 0.24 -4.03
CA ASP A 73 -5.87 1.12 -4.58
C ASP A 73 -4.50 0.75 -4.00
N ASP A 74 -3.47 1.01 -4.77
CA ASP A 74 -2.06 0.73 -4.47
C ASP A 74 -1.12 1.88 -4.85
N ASP A 75 -1.64 3.09 -5.04
CA ASP A 75 -0.87 4.30 -5.24
C ASP A 75 -1.48 5.57 -4.59
N ILE A 76 -0.67 6.64 -4.53
CA ILE A 76 -1.11 8.00 -4.18
C ILE A 76 -0.88 8.94 -5.36
N ASP A 77 -1.94 9.67 -5.73
CA ASP A 77 -1.94 10.69 -6.77
C ASP A 77 -2.07 12.11 -6.18
N VAL A 78 -1.11 12.96 -6.52
CA VAL A 78 -1.10 14.39 -6.18
C VAL A 78 -1.06 15.24 -7.44
N GLY A 79 -1.86 16.31 -7.47
CA GLY A 79 -1.82 17.34 -8.51
C GLY A 79 -1.19 18.63 -7.99
N MET A 80 -0.42 19.32 -8.83
CA MET A 80 0.14 20.64 -8.55
C MET A 80 -0.12 21.60 -9.72
N PRO A 81 -0.55 22.86 -9.50
CA PRO A 81 -0.55 23.87 -10.54
C PRO A 81 0.82 23.94 -11.23
N ARG A 82 0.84 24.10 -12.57
CA ARG A 82 2.10 24.04 -13.35
C ARG A 82 3.25 24.87 -12.78
N CYS A 83 2.97 26.09 -12.30
CA CYS A 83 4.00 26.95 -11.73
C CYS A 83 4.64 26.36 -10.47
N ASP A 84 3.85 25.79 -9.56
CA ASP A 84 4.34 25.14 -8.35
C ASP A 84 4.96 23.77 -8.64
N TYR A 85 4.43 23.02 -9.61
CA TYR A 85 5.05 21.79 -10.10
C TYR A 85 6.48 22.05 -10.61
N ASP A 86 6.68 23.06 -11.46
CA ASP A 86 7.99 23.38 -12.03
C ASP A 86 8.99 23.85 -10.95
N ARG A 87 8.50 24.53 -9.90
CA ARG A 87 9.30 24.89 -8.72
C ARG A 87 9.64 23.65 -7.89
N PHE A 88 8.66 22.79 -7.63
CA PHE A 88 8.82 21.55 -6.88
C PHE A 88 9.89 20.65 -7.51
N VAL A 89 9.84 20.41 -8.83
CA VAL A 89 10.82 19.54 -9.51
C VAL A 89 12.26 20.02 -9.32
N LYS A 90 12.49 21.34 -9.20
CA LYS A 90 13.82 21.89 -8.92
C LYS A 90 14.22 21.68 -7.46
N ILE A 91 13.31 22.02 -6.54
CA ILE A 91 13.55 21.96 -5.08
C ILE A 91 13.72 20.51 -4.61
N ALA A 92 12.82 19.63 -5.04
CA ALA A 92 12.80 18.22 -4.63
C ALA A 92 14.07 17.46 -5.05
N LYS A 93 14.78 17.92 -6.08
CA LYS A 93 16.07 17.35 -6.47
C LYS A 93 17.15 17.55 -5.38
N GLU A 94 17.06 18.64 -4.62
CA GLU A 94 18.02 18.99 -3.55
C GLU A 94 17.52 18.51 -2.18
N GLU A 95 16.21 18.54 -1.95
CA GLU A 95 15.59 18.18 -0.67
C GLU A 95 15.37 16.67 -0.46
N LEU A 96 15.18 15.90 -1.54
CA LEU A 96 15.00 14.45 -1.43
C LEU A 96 16.37 13.77 -1.28
N VAL A 97 16.59 13.21 -0.11
CA VAL A 97 17.79 12.43 0.24
C VAL A 97 17.48 10.94 0.25
N GLU A 98 18.51 10.12 0.03
CA GLU A 98 18.42 8.66 0.07
C GLU A 98 17.73 8.19 1.38
N PRO A 99 16.77 7.25 1.32
CA PRO A 99 16.41 6.42 0.16
C PRO A 99 15.41 7.04 -0.84
N PHE A 100 14.92 8.25 -0.57
CA PHE A 100 13.94 8.91 -1.42
C PHE A 100 14.57 9.52 -2.67
N PHE A 101 13.90 9.36 -3.81
CA PHE A 101 14.44 9.73 -5.11
C PHE A 101 13.37 10.42 -5.98
N LEU A 102 13.71 11.58 -6.56
CA LEU A 102 12.87 12.22 -7.57
C LEU A 102 13.07 11.56 -8.93
N GLN A 103 12.09 10.77 -9.36
CA GLN A 103 12.09 10.18 -10.69
C GLN A 103 11.50 11.15 -11.72
N THR A 104 12.31 11.47 -12.72
CA THR A 104 11.99 12.29 -13.87
C THR A 104 12.55 11.61 -15.13
N PRO A 105 12.08 11.95 -16.35
CA PRO A 105 12.71 11.47 -17.58
C PRO A 105 14.20 11.85 -17.74
N LEU A 106 14.70 12.81 -16.96
CA LEU A 106 16.10 13.22 -16.92
C LEU A 106 16.93 12.42 -15.93
N THR A 107 16.39 12.14 -14.75
CA THR A 107 17.07 11.38 -13.69
C THR A 107 17.04 9.87 -13.98
N ASP A 108 15.99 9.39 -14.65
CA ASP A 108 15.84 7.99 -15.08
C ASP A 108 15.45 7.89 -16.57
N PRO A 109 16.42 8.02 -17.49
CA PRO A 109 16.16 7.89 -18.91
C PRO A 109 15.59 6.52 -19.28
N GLY A 110 14.48 6.51 -20.01
CA GLY A 110 13.72 5.31 -20.37
C GLY A 110 12.41 5.17 -19.62
N ARG A 111 12.24 5.83 -18.47
CA ARG A 111 10.94 5.97 -17.82
C ARG A 111 10.08 6.97 -18.61
N ASN A 112 9.19 6.46 -19.45
CA ASN A 112 8.39 7.28 -20.36
C ASN A 112 7.11 7.85 -19.73
N ILE A 113 7.27 8.79 -18.80
CA ILE A 113 6.18 9.55 -18.16
C ILE A 113 6.25 11.04 -18.49
N ASP A 114 5.13 11.75 -18.32
CA ASP A 114 5.03 13.22 -18.49
C ASP A 114 4.60 13.91 -17.18
N TYR A 115 4.99 13.30 -16.07
CA TYR A 115 4.82 13.74 -14.70
C TYR A 115 6.04 13.22 -13.90
N VAL A 116 6.14 13.51 -12.60
CA VAL A 116 7.24 13.01 -11.76
C VAL A 116 6.74 12.08 -10.67
N GLN A 117 7.63 11.25 -10.15
CA GLN A 117 7.33 10.36 -9.03
C GLN A 117 8.35 10.60 -7.92
N ILE A 118 7.93 10.57 -6.66
CA ILE A 118 8.85 10.31 -5.55
C ILE A 118 8.91 8.80 -5.38
N ARG A 119 10.10 8.23 -5.27
CA ARG A 119 10.32 6.79 -5.07
C ARG A 119 11.10 6.49 -3.80
N ASN A 120 10.84 5.34 -3.19
CA ASN A 120 11.71 4.77 -2.16
C ASN A 120 12.60 3.67 -2.76
N SER A 121 13.90 3.95 -2.89
CA SER A 121 14.88 3.08 -3.56
C SER A 121 15.16 1.76 -2.84
N GLU A 122 14.78 1.64 -1.56
CA GLU A 122 14.94 0.43 -0.74
C GLU A 122 13.75 -0.53 -0.82
N THR A 123 12.80 -0.25 -1.72
CA THR A 123 11.56 -1.02 -1.92
C THR A 123 11.41 -1.42 -3.38
N SER A 124 10.37 -2.20 -3.71
CA SER A 124 10.07 -2.65 -5.07
C SER A 124 8.60 -2.42 -5.45
N ALA A 125 8.40 -1.95 -6.68
CA ALA A 125 7.13 -1.81 -7.39
C ALA A 125 7.40 -2.05 -8.89
N ILE A 126 7.52 -3.32 -9.27
CA ILE A 126 7.95 -3.75 -10.60
C ILE A 126 6.72 -3.94 -11.50
N ASP A 127 6.64 -3.14 -12.57
CA ASP A 127 5.59 -3.30 -13.58
C ASP A 127 5.92 -4.50 -14.47
N ILE A 128 5.21 -5.61 -14.25
CA ILE A 128 5.53 -6.88 -14.90
C ILE A 128 5.32 -6.83 -16.42
N ARG A 129 4.56 -5.85 -16.95
CA ARG A 129 4.35 -5.67 -18.40
C ARG A 129 5.64 -5.30 -19.12
N TYR A 130 6.61 -4.76 -18.39
CA TYR A 130 7.87 -4.25 -18.94
C TYR A 130 9.09 -5.04 -18.46
N ILE A 131 8.88 -6.22 -17.87
CA ILE A 131 9.98 -7.01 -17.32
C ILE A 131 10.97 -7.47 -18.41
N ASP A 132 10.47 -7.81 -19.60
CA ASP A 132 11.33 -8.23 -20.70
C ASP A 132 12.11 -7.07 -21.35
N CYS A 133 11.80 -5.82 -20.98
CA CYS A 133 12.50 -4.65 -21.51
C CYS A 133 13.85 -4.39 -20.83
N HIS A 134 14.18 -5.09 -19.74
CA HIS A 134 15.43 -4.91 -18.99
C HIS A 134 15.69 -3.45 -18.58
N TYR A 135 14.64 -2.72 -18.19
CA TYR A 135 14.78 -1.34 -17.75
C TYR A 135 15.52 -1.23 -16.42
N THR A 136 16.52 -0.36 -16.36
CA THR A 136 17.39 -0.16 -15.20
C THR A 136 17.07 1.11 -14.40
N TYR A 137 16.00 1.82 -14.75
CA TYR A 137 15.52 2.96 -13.97
C TYR A 137 15.03 2.52 -12.58
N ASN A 138 14.85 3.46 -11.66
CA ASN A 138 14.34 3.17 -10.32
C ASN A 138 12.92 2.59 -10.37
N GLN A 139 12.72 1.43 -9.74
CA GLN A 139 11.44 0.71 -9.67
C GLN A 139 11.00 0.48 -8.23
N GLY A 140 11.33 1.38 -7.30
CA GLY A 140 10.81 1.34 -5.93
C GLY A 140 9.36 1.85 -5.82
N ILE A 141 8.69 1.57 -4.69
CA ILE A 141 7.35 2.09 -4.37
C ILE A 141 7.34 3.60 -4.52
N PHE A 142 6.23 4.15 -5.00
CA PHE A 142 6.17 5.52 -5.50
C PHE A 142 4.88 6.25 -5.11
N ILE A 143 4.92 7.59 -5.17
CA ILE A 143 3.72 8.42 -5.32
C ILE A 143 3.82 9.24 -6.60
N ASP A 144 2.70 9.51 -7.25
CA ASP A 144 2.61 10.24 -8.51
C ASP A 144 2.30 11.71 -8.27
N ILE A 145 3.05 12.59 -8.94
CA ILE A 145 2.87 14.05 -8.87
C ILE A 145 2.62 14.56 -10.28
N PHE A 146 1.38 14.91 -10.55
CA PHE A 146 0.93 15.39 -11.84
C PHE A 146 0.94 16.91 -11.92
N PRO A 147 1.42 17.48 -13.03
CA PRO A 147 1.14 18.86 -13.33
C PRO A 147 -0.33 19.05 -13.71
N ILE A 148 -0.93 20.11 -13.17
CA ILE A 148 -2.23 20.61 -13.59
C ILE A 148 -1.99 21.75 -14.57
N ASP A 149 -2.41 21.52 -15.82
CA ASP A 149 -2.19 22.42 -16.95
C ASP A 149 -3.51 23.04 -17.41
N GLY A 150 -3.41 24.17 -18.13
CA GLY A 150 -4.56 24.77 -18.78
C GLY A 150 -5.08 23.91 -19.93
N VAL A 151 -6.40 23.84 -20.07
CA VAL A 151 -7.08 23.07 -21.12
C VAL A 151 -7.40 24.01 -22.29
N GLY A 152 -6.93 23.64 -23.48
CA GLY A 152 -7.19 24.39 -24.71
C GLY A 152 -8.49 23.98 -25.40
N ASP A 153 -8.77 24.66 -26.52
CA ASP A 153 -9.79 24.21 -27.46
C ASP A 153 -9.47 22.83 -28.06
N ASP A 154 -10.44 22.21 -28.72
CA ASP A 154 -10.30 20.88 -29.32
C ASP A 154 -9.11 20.78 -30.28
N ASN A 155 -8.86 21.83 -31.05
CA ASN A 155 -7.74 21.89 -32.00
C ASN A 155 -6.40 21.89 -31.27
N THR A 156 -6.30 22.62 -30.16
CA THR A 156 -5.10 22.67 -29.33
C THR A 156 -4.84 21.33 -28.67
N LEU A 157 -5.85 20.72 -28.04
CA LEU A 157 -5.73 19.41 -27.40
C LEU A 157 -5.33 18.32 -28.41
N ARG A 158 -5.97 18.30 -29.59
CA ARG A 158 -5.63 17.35 -30.66
C ARG A 158 -4.19 17.52 -31.16
N CYS A 159 -3.71 18.76 -31.24
CA CYS A 159 -2.32 19.06 -31.60
C CYS A 159 -1.35 18.58 -30.51
N GLN A 160 -1.65 18.82 -29.23
CA GLN A 160 -0.86 18.38 -28.09
C GLN A 160 -0.76 16.85 -28.05
N GLU A 161 -1.90 16.15 -28.19
CA GLU A 161 -1.97 14.68 -28.20
C GLU A 161 -1.11 14.10 -29.34
N LYS A 162 -1.25 14.62 -30.57
CA LYS A 162 -0.48 14.14 -31.72
C LYS A 162 1.02 14.31 -31.48
N LYS A 163 1.44 15.45 -30.94
CA LYS A 163 2.85 15.71 -30.60
C LYS A 163 3.36 14.78 -29.50
N GLN A 164 2.61 14.64 -28.40
CA GLN A 164 2.98 13.75 -27.30
C GLN A 164 3.11 12.31 -27.79
N ARG A 165 2.15 11.81 -28.57
CA ARG A 165 2.19 10.44 -29.10
C ARG A 165 3.44 10.18 -29.94
N ILE A 166 3.83 11.14 -30.79
CA ILE A 166 5.06 11.04 -31.58
C ILE A 166 6.30 11.02 -30.67
N ILE A 167 6.38 11.96 -29.74
CA ILE A 167 7.52 12.07 -28.82
C ILE A 167 7.63 10.83 -27.93
N ARG A 168 6.54 10.38 -27.30
CA ARG A 168 6.53 9.15 -26.49
C ARG A 168 6.99 7.94 -27.30
N ARG A 169 6.57 7.80 -28.57
CA ARG A 169 7.01 6.70 -29.44
C ARG A 169 8.50 6.76 -29.72
N ILE A 170 9.04 7.94 -30.04
CA ILE A 170 10.48 8.13 -30.26
C ILE A 170 11.24 7.78 -28.96
N TYR A 171 10.80 8.29 -27.82
CA TYR A 171 11.43 8.05 -26.54
C TYR A 171 11.41 6.56 -26.14
N THR A 172 10.25 5.91 -26.16
CA THR A 172 10.17 4.45 -25.89
C THR A 172 11.10 3.67 -26.80
N SER A 173 11.08 3.94 -28.11
CA SER A 173 11.97 3.22 -29.04
C SER A 173 13.45 3.49 -28.76
N ALA A 174 13.82 4.72 -28.39
CA ALA A 174 15.21 5.06 -28.04
C ALA A 174 15.75 4.34 -26.80
N PHE A 175 14.88 3.79 -25.93
CA PHE A 175 15.29 3.12 -24.70
C PHE A 175 14.90 1.63 -24.63
N ASN A 176 14.16 1.11 -25.61
CA ASN A 176 13.84 -0.31 -25.69
C ASN A 176 15.03 -1.12 -26.25
N LYS A 177 15.94 -1.54 -25.35
CA LYS A 177 17.21 -2.21 -25.71
C LYS A 177 17.02 -3.67 -26.15
N ASN A 178 16.01 -4.35 -25.63
CA ASN A 178 15.79 -5.77 -25.87
C ASN A 178 14.82 -5.98 -27.05
N THR A 179 15.27 -5.64 -28.26
CA THR A 179 14.47 -5.72 -29.49
C THR A 179 15.22 -6.40 -30.63
N ASP A 180 14.47 -7.02 -31.54
CA ASP A 180 14.96 -7.72 -32.73
C ASP A 180 14.42 -7.11 -34.04
N GLY A 181 14.94 -7.57 -35.18
CA GLY A 181 14.49 -7.19 -36.52
C GLY A 181 14.35 -5.68 -36.74
N ILE A 182 13.18 -5.27 -37.27
CA ILE A 182 12.86 -3.86 -37.55
C ILE A 182 12.81 -3.01 -36.27
N ALA A 183 12.39 -3.59 -35.15
CA ALA A 183 12.33 -2.87 -33.87
C ALA A 183 13.74 -2.47 -33.39
N LYS A 184 14.75 -3.32 -33.64
CA LYS A 184 16.16 -3.01 -33.37
C LYS A 184 16.67 -1.85 -34.23
N VAL A 185 16.34 -1.81 -35.51
CA VAL A 185 16.68 -0.68 -36.39
C VAL A 185 16.03 0.61 -35.87
N LYS A 186 14.74 0.54 -35.53
CA LYS A 186 13.99 1.67 -34.95
C LYS A 186 14.60 2.15 -33.65
N HIS A 187 15.08 1.25 -32.79
CA HIS A 187 15.79 1.60 -31.56
C HIS A 187 17.00 2.49 -31.83
N TYR A 188 17.91 2.06 -32.72
CA TYR A 188 19.11 2.84 -33.03
C TYR A 188 18.80 4.18 -33.69
N VAL A 189 17.84 4.23 -34.63
CA VAL A 189 17.41 5.49 -35.26
C VAL A 189 16.86 6.45 -34.22
N CYS A 190 15.93 6.01 -33.37
CA CYS A 190 15.37 6.84 -32.31
C CYS A 190 16.41 7.22 -31.25
N LYS A 191 17.37 6.34 -30.97
CA LYS A 191 18.49 6.62 -30.06
C LYS A 191 19.38 7.74 -30.60
N VAL A 192 19.74 7.70 -31.87
CA VAL A 192 20.51 8.77 -32.54
C VAL A 192 19.75 10.08 -32.49
N ILE A 193 18.45 10.08 -32.84
CA ILE A 193 17.60 11.28 -32.76
C ILE A 193 17.59 11.85 -31.33
N TYR A 194 17.38 11.00 -30.32
CA TYR A 194 17.39 11.41 -28.92
C TYR A 194 18.75 12.01 -28.50
N CYS A 195 19.86 11.36 -28.88
CA CYS A 195 21.21 11.84 -28.57
C CYS A 195 21.53 13.18 -29.24
N LEU A 196 21.12 13.38 -30.50
CA LEU A 196 21.32 14.64 -31.24
C LEU A 196 20.52 15.80 -30.64
N ILE A 197 19.28 15.55 -30.21
CA ILE A 197 18.47 16.55 -29.51
C ILE A 197 19.10 16.86 -28.14
N GLY A 198 19.57 15.82 -27.44
CA GLY A 198 20.12 15.90 -26.09
C GLY A 198 19.02 15.85 -25.02
N SER A 199 19.30 15.19 -23.89
CA SER A 199 18.30 14.87 -22.85
C SER A 199 17.56 16.10 -22.32
N LYS A 200 18.28 17.16 -21.94
CA LYS A 200 17.70 18.42 -21.42
C LYS A 200 16.75 19.08 -22.43
N ARG A 201 17.16 19.18 -23.69
CA ARG A 201 16.30 19.77 -24.74
C ARG A 201 15.10 18.88 -25.02
N TYR A 202 15.28 17.57 -25.03
CA TYR A 202 14.18 16.62 -25.23
C TYR A 202 13.12 16.77 -24.14
N ASP A 203 13.53 16.87 -22.88
CA ASP A 203 12.64 17.10 -21.74
C ASP A 203 11.90 18.46 -21.82
N ILE A 204 12.59 19.52 -22.25
CA ILE A 204 11.96 20.82 -22.52
C ILE A 204 10.89 20.69 -23.62
N ILE A 205 11.19 20.01 -24.72
CA ILE A 205 10.23 19.80 -25.83
C ILE A 205 9.01 19.02 -25.33
N ARG A 206 9.20 17.98 -24.51
CA ARG A 206 8.11 17.21 -23.89
C ARG A 206 7.20 18.10 -23.05
N ASN A 207 7.77 18.83 -22.10
CA ASN A 207 7.00 19.67 -21.17
C ASN A 207 6.30 20.84 -21.89
N ASN A 208 6.94 21.43 -22.91
CA ASN A 208 6.37 22.55 -23.66
C ASN A 208 5.12 22.19 -24.45
N ILE A 209 4.84 20.91 -24.70
CA ILE A 209 3.56 20.48 -25.27
C ILE A 209 2.42 20.92 -24.35
N PHE A 210 2.54 20.68 -23.05
CA PHE A 210 1.44 20.89 -22.10
C PHE A 210 1.37 22.33 -21.60
N ARG A 211 2.47 23.08 -21.66
CA ARG A 211 2.52 24.52 -21.33
C ARG A 211 1.87 25.44 -22.37
N LYS A 212 1.33 24.89 -23.46
CA LYS A 212 0.76 25.67 -24.57
C LYS A 212 -0.42 26.55 -24.14
N VAL A 213 -1.17 26.12 -23.13
CA VAL A 213 -2.24 26.91 -22.52
C VAL A 213 -1.82 27.24 -21.11
N SER A 214 -1.76 28.54 -20.81
CA SER A 214 -1.38 29.02 -19.48
C SER A 214 -2.47 28.70 -18.47
N PHE A 215 -2.07 28.11 -17.35
CA PHE A 215 -2.93 27.87 -16.19
C PHE A 215 -3.67 29.14 -15.77
N ASP A 216 -2.96 30.27 -15.64
CA ASP A 216 -3.54 31.52 -15.13
C ASP A 216 -4.49 32.22 -16.10
N LYS A 217 -4.46 31.85 -17.40
CA LYS A 217 -5.22 32.52 -18.46
C LYS A 217 -6.36 31.67 -19.03
N CYS A 218 -6.66 30.54 -18.41
CA CYS A 218 -7.70 29.61 -18.88
C CYS A 218 -8.87 29.51 -17.90
N GLY A 219 -10.04 29.10 -18.41
CA GLY A 219 -11.22 28.80 -17.59
C GLY A 219 -11.28 27.34 -17.14
N GLU A 220 -10.64 26.43 -17.89
CA GLU A 220 -10.59 25.00 -17.60
C GLU A 220 -9.14 24.51 -17.46
N VAL A 221 -8.94 23.58 -16.54
CA VAL A 221 -7.65 22.98 -16.18
C VAL A 221 -7.79 21.46 -16.07
N GLY A 222 -6.69 20.73 -16.10
CA GLY A 222 -6.72 19.28 -15.86
C GLY A 222 -5.35 18.62 -15.92
N LEU A 223 -5.36 17.29 -15.75
CA LEU A 223 -4.16 16.45 -15.85
C LEU A 223 -3.84 16.16 -17.32
N VAL A 224 -3.60 17.22 -18.10
CA VAL A 224 -3.48 17.16 -19.56
C VAL A 224 -2.39 16.17 -19.98
N SER A 225 -1.25 16.12 -19.27
CA SER A 225 -0.14 15.24 -19.62
C SER A 225 -0.40 13.74 -19.40
N PHE A 226 -1.38 13.39 -18.56
CA PHE A 226 -1.69 12.01 -18.17
C PHE A 226 -2.90 11.44 -18.92
N LEU A 227 -3.99 12.21 -19.03
CA LEU A 227 -5.31 11.72 -19.47
C LEU A 227 -5.69 12.23 -20.86
N PHE A 228 -4.99 11.73 -21.90
CA PHE A 228 -5.42 11.93 -23.30
C PHE A 228 -6.52 10.93 -23.72
N ASN A 229 -7.15 11.15 -24.89
CA ASN A 229 -8.40 10.54 -25.42
C ASN A 229 -9.72 11.21 -24.98
N ASN A 230 -9.82 12.52 -25.13
CA ASN A 230 -11.11 13.21 -24.94
C ASN A 230 -11.73 12.95 -23.55
N ASN A 231 -10.86 12.76 -22.55
CA ASN A 231 -11.23 12.41 -21.18
C ASN A 231 -11.75 13.66 -20.44
N ARG A 232 -12.73 14.33 -21.05
CA ARG A 232 -13.35 15.60 -20.64
C ARG A 232 -13.88 15.57 -19.21
N ARG A 233 -14.15 14.38 -18.68
CA ARG A 233 -14.51 14.14 -17.27
C ARG A 233 -13.41 14.56 -16.28
N ASN A 234 -12.15 14.63 -16.73
CA ASN A 234 -10.99 15.05 -15.93
C ASN A 234 -10.50 16.48 -16.23
N TYR A 235 -11.31 17.27 -16.92
CA TYR A 235 -11.07 18.71 -17.07
C TYR A 235 -12.03 19.45 -16.16
N TRP A 236 -11.54 20.31 -15.30
CA TRP A 236 -12.30 20.99 -14.27
C TRP A 236 -12.28 22.48 -14.51
N LYS A 237 -13.26 23.21 -13.97
CA LYS A 237 -13.13 24.67 -13.93
C LYS A 237 -11.92 25.02 -13.07
N ARG A 238 -11.14 26.02 -13.47
CA ARG A 238 -9.96 26.46 -12.70
C ARG A 238 -10.34 26.82 -11.26
N GLU A 239 -11.44 27.57 -11.10
CA GLU A 239 -11.97 27.99 -9.79
C GLU A 239 -12.22 26.83 -8.81
N TRP A 240 -12.49 25.61 -9.31
CA TRP A 240 -12.77 24.45 -8.46
C TRP A 240 -11.56 23.94 -7.68
N ILE A 241 -10.35 24.23 -8.16
CA ILE A 241 -9.10 23.72 -7.58
C ILE A 241 -8.20 24.82 -6.98
N GLU A 242 -8.62 26.08 -7.03
CA GLU A 242 -7.83 27.21 -6.55
C GLU A 242 -7.83 27.34 -5.02
N GLU A 243 -8.99 27.07 -4.43
CA GLU A 243 -9.19 26.97 -2.99
C GLU A 243 -9.14 25.51 -2.56
N CYS A 244 -8.34 25.24 -1.52
CA CYS A 244 -8.23 23.91 -0.93
C CYS A 244 -8.68 23.92 0.52
N ILE A 245 -9.18 22.79 0.98
CA ILE A 245 -9.48 22.50 2.37
C ILE A 245 -8.63 21.34 2.86
N THR A 246 -8.42 21.25 4.16
CA THR A 246 -7.69 20.14 4.79
C THR A 246 -8.68 19.08 5.25
N VAL A 247 -8.43 17.82 4.88
CA VAL A 247 -9.28 16.67 5.26
C VAL A 247 -8.42 15.48 5.75
N PRO A 248 -8.99 14.56 6.55
CA PRO A 248 -8.29 13.35 6.95
C PRO A 248 -7.99 12.42 5.76
N PHE A 249 -6.79 11.85 5.74
CA PHE A 249 -6.41 10.74 4.87
C PHE A 249 -5.52 9.79 5.68
N GLU A 250 -6.09 8.67 6.12
CA GLU A 250 -5.50 7.80 7.15
C GLU A 250 -5.13 8.61 8.40
N TYR A 251 -3.87 8.57 8.85
CA TYR A 251 -3.38 9.37 9.97
C TYR A 251 -2.84 10.76 9.55
N LEU A 252 -2.92 11.12 8.26
CA LEU A 252 -2.48 12.42 7.74
C LEU A 252 -3.65 13.39 7.58
N GLN A 253 -3.30 14.66 7.36
CA GLN A 253 -4.21 15.76 7.04
C GLN A 253 -3.79 16.34 5.69
N VAL A 254 -4.56 16.06 4.63
CA VAL A 254 -4.17 16.34 3.25
C VAL A 254 -4.99 17.49 2.65
N SER A 255 -4.40 18.17 1.67
CA SER A 255 -5.05 19.23 0.89
C SER A 255 -5.92 18.64 -0.21
N VAL A 256 -7.19 19.02 -0.27
CA VAL A 256 -8.14 18.66 -1.35
C VAL A 256 -8.85 19.91 -1.87
N PRO A 257 -9.32 19.94 -3.14
CA PRO A 257 -10.10 21.06 -3.64
C PRO A 257 -11.34 21.31 -2.78
N ARG A 258 -11.65 22.58 -2.50
CA ARG A 258 -12.88 22.96 -1.77
C ARG A 258 -14.13 22.47 -2.50
N TYR A 259 -14.11 22.52 -3.82
CA TYR A 259 -15.15 22.04 -4.73
C TYR A 259 -14.92 20.57 -5.11
N TYR A 260 -14.55 19.73 -4.13
CA TYR A 260 -14.27 18.31 -4.37
C TYR A 260 -15.49 17.58 -4.91
N ASP A 261 -16.71 18.00 -4.56
CA ASP A 261 -17.93 17.33 -5.01
C ASP A 261 -18.12 17.52 -6.51
N GLU A 262 -17.92 18.73 -7.01
CA GLU A 262 -18.00 19.05 -8.44
C GLU A 262 -16.89 18.34 -9.22
N VAL A 263 -15.66 18.33 -8.68
CA VAL A 263 -14.51 17.63 -9.28
C VAL A 263 -14.80 16.12 -9.37
N LEU A 264 -15.25 15.49 -8.29
CA LEU A 264 -15.51 14.05 -8.23
C LEU A 264 -16.76 13.67 -9.05
N THR A 265 -17.83 14.46 -9.00
CA THR A 265 -19.03 14.26 -9.81
C THR A 265 -18.72 14.37 -11.29
N LYS A 266 -17.92 15.37 -11.71
CA LYS A 266 -17.50 15.48 -13.12
C LYS A 266 -16.64 14.29 -13.55
N THR A 267 -15.80 13.76 -12.66
CA THR A 267 -14.81 12.71 -12.97
C THR A 267 -15.42 11.30 -12.97
N TYR A 268 -16.25 10.99 -11.98
CA TYR A 268 -16.75 9.64 -11.70
C TYR A 268 -18.28 9.51 -11.72
N GLY A 269 -19.03 10.61 -11.83
CA GLY A 269 -20.49 10.60 -11.71
C GLY A 269 -20.93 10.37 -10.26
N GLU A 270 -21.68 9.29 -10.02
CA GLU A 270 -22.20 8.89 -8.70
C GLU A 270 -21.11 8.32 -7.77
N TRP A 271 -20.10 9.14 -7.46
CA TRP A 271 -18.85 8.74 -6.82
C TRP A 271 -19.01 8.24 -5.37
N ARG A 272 -20.14 8.57 -4.73
CA ARG A 272 -20.49 8.11 -3.38
C ARG A 272 -20.80 6.62 -3.32
N ASN A 273 -21.16 6.00 -4.44
CA ASN A 273 -21.40 4.57 -4.51
C ASN A 273 -20.07 3.81 -4.53
N PHE A 274 -20.00 2.71 -3.79
CA PHE A 274 -18.84 1.82 -3.79
C PHE A 274 -18.86 0.96 -5.06
N VAL A 275 -18.22 1.47 -6.11
CA VAL A 275 -17.96 0.71 -7.34
C VAL A 275 -16.52 0.25 -7.31
N ARG A 276 -16.31 -1.08 -7.39
CA ARG A 276 -14.97 -1.64 -7.55
C ARG A 276 -14.51 -1.38 -8.98
N GLY A 277 -13.41 -0.65 -9.10
CA GLY A 277 -12.71 -0.39 -10.36
C GLY A 277 -11.27 -0.86 -10.25
N ASP A 278 -10.61 -1.02 -11.40
CA ASP A 278 -9.19 -1.37 -11.46
C ASP A 278 -8.33 -0.09 -11.45
N ALA A 279 -7.13 -0.18 -10.89
CA ALA A 279 -6.11 0.86 -11.00
C ALA A 279 -5.78 1.12 -12.48
N MET A 280 -5.43 2.36 -12.83
CA MET A 280 -5.10 2.72 -14.22
C MET A 280 -3.74 2.18 -14.68
N HIS A 281 -2.88 1.76 -13.75
CA HIS A 281 -1.62 1.09 -14.07
C HIS A 281 -1.80 -0.44 -14.21
N GLY A 282 -0.80 -1.11 -14.77
CA GLY A 282 -0.86 -2.57 -14.95
C GLY A 282 -0.60 -3.32 -13.66
N LYS A 283 -0.43 -4.63 -13.76
CA LYS A 283 -0.10 -5.48 -12.62
C LYS A 283 1.32 -5.16 -12.12
N ILE A 284 1.41 -4.65 -10.89
CA ILE A 284 2.67 -4.35 -10.21
C ILE A 284 3.00 -5.48 -9.24
N ASP A 285 4.26 -5.92 -9.24
CA ASP A 285 4.84 -6.79 -8.23
C ASP A 285 5.53 -5.94 -7.17
N PHE A 286 4.87 -5.82 -6.01
CA PHE A 286 5.36 -5.03 -4.88
C PHE A 286 6.18 -5.87 -3.91
N ASP A 287 7.25 -5.27 -3.37
CA ASP A 287 7.93 -5.75 -2.17
C ASP A 287 8.32 -4.54 -1.30
N PRO A 288 7.63 -4.29 -0.17
CA PRO A 288 7.94 -3.16 0.71
C PRO A 288 9.19 -3.39 1.57
N ASN A 289 9.79 -4.58 1.53
CA ASN A 289 10.90 -4.99 2.39
C ASN A 289 12.19 -5.29 1.62
N THR A 290 12.19 -5.12 0.29
CA THR A 290 13.36 -5.43 -0.55
C THR A 290 13.52 -4.40 -1.66
N SER A 291 14.73 -3.88 -1.84
CA SER A 291 15.04 -2.97 -2.96
C SER A 291 14.78 -3.61 -4.32
N TYR A 292 14.22 -2.83 -5.24
CA TYR A 292 13.97 -3.23 -6.63
C TYR A 292 15.22 -3.81 -7.32
N LYS A 293 16.42 -3.33 -6.96
CA LYS A 293 17.69 -3.84 -7.51
C LYS A 293 17.88 -5.32 -7.15
N VAL A 294 17.57 -5.69 -5.91
CA VAL A 294 17.69 -7.06 -5.40
C VAL A 294 16.60 -7.94 -6.00
N ILE A 295 15.35 -7.48 -6.08
CA ILE A 295 14.27 -8.26 -6.70
C ILE A 295 14.53 -8.48 -8.19
N LEU A 296 14.93 -7.44 -8.94
CA LEU A 296 15.26 -7.60 -10.37
C LEU A 296 16.42 -8.58 -10.58
N ARG A 297 17.46 -8.55 -9.74
CA ARG A 297 18.58 -9.49 -9.79
C ARG A 297 18.16 -10.92 -9.46
N ASP A 298 17.52 -11.13 -8.31
CA ASP A 298 17.31 -12.47 -7.75
C ASP A 298 16.07 -13.15 -8.32
N LYS A 299 14.94 -12.45 -8.40
CA LYS A 299 13.66 -12.97 -8.89
C LYS A 299 13.62 -12.96 -10.42
N TYR A 300 14.01 -11.84 -11.03
CA TYR A 300 13.87 -11.63 -12.49
C TYR A 300 15.17 -11.78 -13.29
N LYS A 301 16.28 -12.15 -12.64
CA LYS A 301 17.56 -12.50 -13.29
C LYS A 301 18.20 -11.38 -14.12
N TYR A 302 17.98 -10.12 -13.75
CA TYR A 302 18.65 -8.98 -14.38
C TYR A 302 20.15 -9.01 -14.08
N SER A 303 20.95 -9.19 -15.13
CA SER A 303 22.41 -9.24 -15.03
C SER A 303 23.03 -7.87 -14.71
N GLU A 304 22.30 -6.80 -15.02
CA GLU A 304 22.65 -5.40 -14.82
C GLU A 304 22.82 -5.04 -13.33
N PHE A 305 22.20 -5.81 -12.43
CA PHE A 305 22.23 -5.59 -10.97
C PHE A 305 23.08 -6.63 -10.23
N LYS A 306 23.95 -7.39 -10.93
CA LYS A 306 24.80 -8.44 -10.33
C LYS A 306 25.71 -7.95 -9.20
N SER A 307 26.16 -6.69 -9.25
CA SER A 307 27.07 -6.10 -8.26
C SER A 307 26.36 -5.49 -7.05
N CYS A 308 25.02 -5.40 -7.04
CA CYS A 308 24.30 -4.89 -5.88
C CYS A 308 24.45 -5.88 -4.71
N GLU A 309 24.77 -5.42 -3.51
CA GLU A 309 24.80 -6.26 -2.31
C GLU A 309 23.39 -6.51 -1.77
N LYS A 310 23.20 -7.59 -0.99
CA LYS A 310 21.95 -7.79 -0.24
C LYS A 310 21.95 -6.87 0.98
N THR A 311 21.30 -5.72 0.91
CA THR A 311 20.93 -4.98 2.12
C THR A 311 19.84 -5.77 2.85
N LYS A 312 20.21 -6.39 3.99
CA LYS A 312 19.22 -6.90 4.95
C LYS A 312 18.54 -5.69 5.58
N LEU A 313 17.24 -5.53 5.36
CA LEU A 313 16.45 -4.63 6.19
C LEU A 313 16.48 -5.13 7.64
N ILE A 314 16.75 -4.18 8.55
CA ILE A 314 16.86 -4.37 9.99
C ILE A 314 15.57 -5.01 10.49
N SER A 315 15.66 -6.22 11.04
CA SER A 315 14.57 -6.85 11.75
C SER A 315 14.18 -5.95 12.93
N ASN A 316 12.95 -5.42 12.93
CA ASN A 316 12.38 -4.59 14.00
C ASN A 316 12.26 -5.37 15.34
N SER A 317 13.37 -5.63 16.03
CA SER A 317 13.37 -6.39 17.30
C SER A 317 13.61 -5.55 18.56
N SER A 318 13.53 -4.22 18.50
CA SER A 318 13.78 -3.36 19.68
C SER A 318 12.57 -2.52 20.07
N TYR A 319 11.48 -3.16 20.49
CA TYR A 319 10.40 -2.50 21.24
C TYR A 319 9.77 -3.50 22.20
N PHE A 320 10.42 -3.83 23.32
CA PHE A 320 9.81 -4.64 24.39
C PHE A 320 9.66 -3.80 25.65
N SER A 321 8.42 -3.44 25.97
CA SER A 321 8.03 -2.89 27.27
C SER A 321 7.12 -3.90 28.00
N SER A 322 7.06 -3.79 29.32
CA SER A 322 6.65 -4.79 30.32
C SER A 322 5.18 -5.26 30.33
N GLY A 323 4.42 -5.05 29.25
CA GLY A 323 2.97 -5.33 29.16
C GLY A 323 2.56 -6.54 28.31
N GLY A 324 3.52 -7.23 27.68
CA GLY A 324 3.25 -8.25 26.68
C GLY A 324 2.88 -7.67 25.32
N ILE A 325 3.46 -8.20 24.25
CA ILE A 325 3.32 -7.63 22.90
C ILE A 325 2.88 -8.73 21.92
N LEU A 326 1.90 -8.41 21.08
CA LEU A 326 1.54 -9.24 19.94
C LEU A 326 2.42 -8.90 18.74
N VAL A 327 3.11 -9.91 18.23
CA VAL A 327 3.91 -9.83 17.01
C VAL A 327 3.22 -10.65 15.93
N PRO A 328 2.90 -10.09 14.74
CA PRO A 328 2.29 -10.87 13.66
C PRO A 328 3.25 -11.94 13.15
N LEU A 329 2.69 -13.06 12.67
CA LEU A 329 3.45 -14.11 12.01
C LEU A 329 4.26 -13.56 10.84
N SER A 330 5.51 -14.02 10.75
CA SER A 330 6.45 -13.72 9.67
C SER A 330 6.85 -15.01 8.93
N PRO A 331 7.04 -14.98 7.60
CA PRO A 331 7.63 -16.10 6.87
C PRO A 331 9.02 -16.51 7.39
N ALA A 332 9.71 -15.61 8.10
CA ALA A 332 11.04 -15.82 8.66
C ALA A 332 11.01 -16.19 10.17
N ASP A 333 9.84 -16.56 10.72
CA ASP A 333 9.73 -16.93 12.13
C ASP A 333 10.64 -18.11 12.51
N GLY A 334 11.28 -17.97 13.67
CA GLY A 334 12.40 -18.82 14.08
C GLY A 334 12.06 -19.93 15.06
N ILE A 335 13.12 -20.63 15.49
CA ILE A 335 13.06 -21.84 16.33
C ILE A 335 12.34 -21.66 17.68
N GLU A 336 12.34 -20.47 18.27
CA GLU A 336 11.70 -20.23 19.57
C GLU A 336 10.16 -20.28 19.48
N ILE A 337 9.57 -19.75 18.40
CA ILE A 337 8.13 -19.86 18.13
C ILE A 337 7.77 -21.32 17.86
N TYR A 338 8.58 -22.01 17.05
CA TYR A 338 8.40 -23.44 16.79
C TYR A 338 8.37 -24.26 18.09
N LYS A 339 9.35 -24.04 18.99
CA LYS A 339 9.40 -24.70 20.30
C LYS A 339 8.17 -24.37 21.16
N MET A 340 7.72 -23.11 21.18
CA MET A 340 6.49 -22.73 21.89
C MET A 340 5.28 -23.49 21.34
N LEU A 341 5.12 -23.60 20.02
CA LEU A 341 4.02 -24.34 19.39
C LEU A 341 4.10 -25.85 19.69
N GLN A 342 5.28 -26.42 19.89
CA GLN A 342 5.39 -27.81 20.37
C GLN A 342 4.85 -27.98 21.80
N ASN A 343 4.70 -26.91 22.59
CA ASN A 343 4.12 -26.94 23.93
C ASN A 343 2.61 -26.60 23.96
N ILE A 344 1.95 -26.64 22.80
CA ILE A 344 0.49 -26.49 22.64
C ILE A 344 -0.03 -27.73 21.93
N GLY A 345 -1.02 -28.42 22.48
CA GLY A 345 -1.59 -29.62 21.87
C GLY A 345 -2.19 -29.35 20.48
N LYS A 346 -2.25 -30.40 19.66
CA LYS A 346 -2.68 -30.32 18.25
C LYS A 346 -4.09 -29.77 18.09
N ARG A 347 -4.99 -30.12 19.01
CA ARG A 347 -6.33 -29.58 19.12
C ARG A 347 -6.72 -29.48 20.59
N GLU A 348 -6.88 -28.26 21.08
CA GLU A 348 -7.22 -27.99 22.46
C GLU A 348 -8.32 -26.93 22.51
N ASN A 349 -9.45 -27.25 23.13
CA ASN A 349 -10.56 -26.30 23.30
C ASN A 349 -11.01 -25.62 21.98
N ASP A 350 -11.12 -26.40 20.90
CA ASP A 350 -11.41 -25.95 19.52
C ASP A 350 -10.35 -25.04 18.87
N PHE A 351 -9.24 -24.74 19.55
CA PHE A 351 -8.06 -24.16 18.92
C PHE A 351 -7.25 -25.24 18.20
N THR A 352 -6.92 -25.01 16.94
CA THR A 352 -6.07 -25.90 16.14
C THR A 352 -4.63 -25.41 16.09
N ASN A 353 -3.69 -26.31 16.34
CA ASN A 353 -2.26 -26.09 16.20
C ASN A 353 -1.67 -27.14 15.26
N ASP A 354 -1.60 -26.79 13.97
CA ASP A 354 -1.13 -27.71 12.92
C ASP A 354 0.37 -28.02 13.03
N VAL A 355 1.12 -27.21 13.78
CA VAL A 355 2.58 -27.32 13.93
C VAL A 355 2.98 -28.39 14.96
N LYS A 356 2.09 -28.82 15.86
CA LYS A 356 2.39 -29.86 16.86
C LYS A 356 2.77 -31.18 16.17
N GLY A 357 4.00 -31.63 16.38
CA GLY A 357 4.56 -32.86 15.77
C GLY A 357 5.10 -32.69 14.34
N MET A 358 5.09 -31.47 13.80
CA MET A 358 5.72 -31.10 12.53
C MET A 358 7.24 -30.95 12.72
N SER A 359 8.05 -31.20 11.68
CA SER A 359 9.49 -30.86 11.70
C SER A 359 9.70 -29.35 11.58
N TYR A 360 10.90 -28.87 11.91
CA TYR A 360 11.23 -27.44 11.77
C TYR A 360 11.18 -26.95 10.32
N ASP A 361 11.62 -27.77 9.35
CA ASP A 361 11.58 -27.40 7.93
C ASP A 361 10.15 -27.27 7.39
N LEU A 362 9.24 -28.14 7.85
CA LEU A 362 7.82 -28.01 7.50
C LEU A 362 7.18 -26.81 8.19
N PHE A 363 7.67 -26.40 9.37
CA PHE A 363 7.21 -25.20 10.06
C PHE A 363 7.55 -23.92 9.30
N THR A 364 8.74 -23.80 8.71
CA THR A 364 9.10 -22.61 7.92
C THR A 364 8.20 -22.47 6.69
N GLU A 365 7.89 -23.59 6.03
CA GLU A 365 6.91 -23.62 4.93
C GLU A 365 5.49 -23.32 5.41
N TRP A 366 5.09 -23.83 6.58
CA TRP A 366 3.80 -23.50 7.19
C TRP A 366 3.68 -21.99 7.47
N CYS A 367 4.72 -21.34 7.99
CA CYS A 367 4.75 -19.89 8.19
C CYS A 367 4.56 -19.14 6.87
N ARG A 368 5.25 -19.57 5.81
CA ARG A 368 5.08 -19.00 4.45
C ARG A 368 3.63 -19.11 3.98
N ILE A 369 3.01 -20.28 4.11
CA ILE A 369 1.61 -20.52 3.72
C ILE A 369 0.64 -19.69 4.56
N GLN A 370 0.82 -19.63 5.89
CA GLN A 370 -0.04 -18.82 6.75
C GLN A 370 0.08 -17.33 6.46
N PHE A 371 1.27 -16.86 6.08
CA PHE A 371 1.48 -15.49 5.62
C PHE A 371 0.73 -15.21 4.31
N GLU A 372 0.73 -16.14 3.36
CA GLU A 372 -0.09 -16.03 2.14
C GLU A 372 -1.58 -15.94 2.48
N TYR A 373 -2.07 -16.82 3.36
CA TYR A 373 -3.47 -16.81 3.81
C TYR A 373 -3.82 -15.51 4.52
N ALA A 374 -2.91 -14.98 5.34
CA ALA A 374 -3.04 -13.70 6.00
C ALA A 374 -3.01 -12.50 5.03
N ASN A 375 -2.61 -12.67 3.77
CA ASN A 375 -2.71 -11.65 2.73
C ASN A 375 -3.82 -11.96 1.71
N GLY A 376 -4.64 -12.98 1.96
CA GLY A 376 -5.70 -13.42 1.06
C GLY A 376 -5.20 -14.19 -0.18
N TRP A 377 -3.93 -14.57 -0.22
CA TRP A 377 -3.32 -15.30 -1.32
C TRP A 377 -3.44 -16.81 -1.11
N ASN A 378 -3.65 -17.55 -2.21
CA ASN A 378 -3.70 -19.02 -2.23
C ASN A 378 -4.64 -19.66 -1.18
N LEU A 379 -5.71 -18.94 -0.78
CA LEU A 379 -6.66 -19.43 0.20
C LEU A 379 -7.37 -20.69 -0.29
N PRO A 380 -7.45 -21.77 0.52
CA PRO A 380 -8.26 -22.92 0.18
C PRO A 380 -9.75 -22.55 0.04
N ASN A 381 -10.49 -23.31 -0.76
CA ASN A 381 -11.91 -23.06 -0.94
C ASN A 381 -12.67 -23.08 0.41
N GLY A 382 -13.46 -22.04 0.65
CA GLY A 382 -14.22 -21.85 1.89
C GLY A 382 -13.44 -21.24 3.05
N TYR A 383 -12.15 -20.93 2.88
CA TYR A 383 -11.34 -20.23 3.87
C TYR A 383 -11.48 -18.72 3.71
N VAL A 384 -11.28 -18.01 4.82
CA VAL A 384 -11.19 -16.55 4.87
C VAL A 384 -9.78 -16.17 5.31
N PRO A 385 -9.30 -14.95 4.98
CA PRO A 385 -8.02 -14.47 5.47
C PRO A 385 -7.92 -14.58 6.99
N GLN A 386 -6.79 -15.12 7.46
CA GLN A 386 -6.52 -15.33 8.88
C GLN A 386 -5.15 -14.79 9.24
N SER A 387 -5.09 -13.85 10.18
CA SER A 387 -3.83 -13.37 10.77
C SER A 387 -3.50 -14.15 12.04
N ILE A 388 -2.24 -14.52 12.18
CA ILE A 388 -1.69 -15.21 13.35
C ILE A 388 -0.75 -14.26 14.08
N TYR A 389 -0.82 -14.24 15.42
CA TYR A 389 -0.01 -13.40 16.27
C TYR A 389 0.65 -14.22 17.39
N TRP A 390 1.85 -13.82 17.77
CA TRP A 390 2.63 -14.38 18.88
C TRP A 390 2.60 -13.42 20.05
N LEU A 391 2.20 -13.90 21.24
CA LEU A 391 2.38 -13.11 22.46
C LEU A 391 3.81 -13.30 22.97
N TYR A 392 4.55 -12.20 23.06
CA TYR A 392 5.85 -12.13 23.72
C TYR A 392 5.70 -11.53 25.12
N ILE A 393 6.27 -12.19 26.12
CA ILE A 393 6.44 -11.70 27.49
C ILE A 393 7.92 -11.82 27.83
N ASP A 394 8.55 -10.74 28.28
CA ASP A 394 9.98 -10.69 28.63
C ASP A 394 10.90 -11.31 27.57
N GLY A 395 10.61 -11.00 26.30
CA GLY A 395 11.37 -11.50 25.14
C GLY A 395 11.13 -12.96 24.76
N LYS A 396 10.22 -13.68 25.43
CA LYS A 396 9.88 -15.08 25.13
C LYS A 396 8.48 -15.21 24.53
N PRO A 397 8.31 -16.03 23.47
CA PRO A 397 6.98 -16.34 22.95
C PRO A 397 6.25 -17.29 23.92
N VAL A 398 5.06 -16.92 24.36
CA VAL A 398 4.27 -17.65 25.38
C VAL A 398 2.90 -18.12 24.90
N GLY A 399 2.40 -17.58 23.79
CA GLY A 399 1.11 -17.98 23.23
C GLY A 399 0.91 -17.55 21.78
N VAL A 400 -0.15 -18.09 21.18
CA VAL A 400 -0.59 -17.81 19.81
C VAL A 400 -2.02 -17.30 19.79
N GLY A 401 -2.27 -16.28 18.98
CA GLY A 401 -3.57 -15.70 18.68
C GLY A 401 -3.92 -15.84 17.21
N LYS A 402 -5.20 -15.95 16.89
CA LYS A 402 -5.72 -16.00 15.51
C LYS A 402 -6.90 -15.04 15.37
N ILE A 403 -6.88 -14.21 14.32
CA ILE A 403 -8.01 -13.41 13.87
C ILE A 403 -8.37 -13.87 12.47
N ARG A 404 -9.63 -14.28 12.26
CA ARG A 404 -10.23 -14.49 10.94
C ARG A 404 -11.01 -13.23 10.61
N TRP A 405 -10.71 -12.63 9.48
CA TRP A 405 -11.23 -11.29 9.18
C TRP A 405 -12.68 -11.30 8.66
N ALA A 406 -13.25 -12.48 8.47
CA ALA A 406 -14.67 -12.69 8.23
C ALA A 406 -15.18 -13.94 8.96
N LEU A 407 -16.48 -14.00 9.21
CA LEU A 407 -17.17 -15.19 9.72
C LEU A 407 -17.74 -16.00 8.56
N THR A 408 -17.43 -17.30 8.51
CA THR A 408 -18.11 -18.26 7.63
C THR A 408 -19.28 -18.90 8.37
N ASN A 409 -20.19 -19.56 7.66
CA ASN A 409 -21.29 -20.30 8.32
C ASN A 409 -20.76 -21.31 9.34
N ALA A 410 -19.68 -22.03 8.98
CA ALA A 410 -19.03 -22.98 9.87
C ALA A 410 -18.41 -22.29 11.10
N SER A 411 -17.74 -21.14 10.94
CA SER A 411 -17.11 -20.46 12.08
C SER A 411 -18.11 -19.74 12.99
N ARG A 412 -19.29 -19.35 12.48
CA ARG A 412 -20.41 -18.89 13.31
C ARG A 412 -20.97 -20.00 14.20
N GLU A 413 -20.98 -21.24 13.71
CA GLU A 413 -21.45 -22.39 14.50
C GLU A 413 -20.41 -22.86 15.52
N ALA A 414 -19.13 -22.93 15.13
CA ALA A 414 -18.04 -23.35 16.00
C ALA A 414 -16.70 -22.71 15.62
N GLY A 415 -15.96 -22.23 16.62
CA GLY A 415 -14.60 -21.69 16.49
C GLY A 415 -14.53 -20.18 16.44
N GLY A 416 -15.60 -19.49 16.04
CA GLY A 416 -15.63 -18.03 15.93
C GLY A 416 -14.58 -17.48 14.95
N ASN A 417 -14.39 -16.16 14.98
CA ASN A 417 -13.39 -15.48 14.16
C ASN A 417 -12.25 -14.88 14.98
N ILE A 418 -12.19 -15.13 16.28
CA ILE A 418 -11.06 -14.80 17.13
C ILE A 418 -10.80 -15.93 18.14
N GLY A 419 -9.53 -16.30 18.34
CA GLY A 419 -9.17 -17.38 19.24
C GLY A 419 -7.69 -17.34 19.64
N TYR A 420 -7.35 -18.07 20.70
CA TYR A 420 -5.98 -18.10 21.21
C TYR A 420 -5.65 -19.43 21.90
N ALA A 421 -4.35 -19.68 22.07
CA ALA A 421 -3.83 -20.73 22.93
C ALA A 421 -2.56 -20.26 23.66
N ILE A 422 -2.39 -20.70 24.90
CA ILE A 422 -1.19 -20.45 25.71
C ILE A 422 -0.44 -21.77 25.87
N ALA A 423 0.88 -21.74 25.64
CA ALA A 423 1.75 -22.89 25.86
C ALA A 423 1.64 -23.38 27.31
N GLU A 424 1.65 -24.69 27.50
CA GLU A 424 1.31 -25.34 28.76
C GLU A 424 2.11 -24.80 29.95
N SER A 425 3.41 -24.60 29.76
CA SER A 425 4.34 -24.05 30.75
C SER A 425 4.03 -22.62 31.21
N TYR A 426 3.19 -21.87 30.49
CA TYR A 426 2.86 -20.47 30.76
C TYR A 426 1.40 -20.26 31.19
N ARG A 427 0.64 -21.34 31.41
CA ARG A 427 -0.75 -21.27 31.88
C ARG A 427 -0.83 -20.83 33.35
N GLY A 428 -1.99 -20.29 33.74
CA GLY A 428 -2.24 -19.83 35.11
C GLY A 428 -1.67 -18.44 35.45
N GLN A 429 -0.88 -17.82 34.57
CA GLN A 429 -0.20 -16.54 34.80
C GLN A 429 -0.99 -15.31 34.28
N GLY A 430 -2.22 -15.50 33.79
CA GLY A 430 -3.05 -14.41 33.26
C GLY A 430 -2.77 -14.03 31.79
N TYR A 431 -1.76 -14.60 31.15
CA TYR A 431 -1.39 -14.28 29.75
C TYR A 431 -2.51 -14.52 28.73
N GLY A 432 -3.44 -15.43 28.97
CA GLY A 432 -4.62 -15.59 28.12
C GLY A 432 -5.49 -14.33 28.05
N THR A 433 -5.60 -13.59 29.17
CA THR A 433 -6.33 -12.31 29.21
C THR A 433 -5.57 -11.22 28.46
N VAL A 434 -4.25 -11.15 28.66
CA VAL A 434 -3.39 -10.19 27.94
C VAL A 434 -3.49 -10.42 26.43
N LEU A 435 -3.22 -11.65 25.98
CA LEU A 435 -3.25 -12.04 24.57
C LEU A 435 -4.61 -11.69 23.94
N PHE A 436 -5.69 -12.15 24.56
CA PHE A 436 -7.02 -12.00 23.97
C PHE A 436 -7.51 -10.55 23.95
N ASN A 437 -7.20 -9.76 24.97
CA ASN A 437 -7.53 -8.33 24.99
C ASN A 437 -6.79 -7.56 23.88
N GLU A 438 -5.51 -7.87 23.64
CA GLU A 438 -4.75 -7.27 22.53
C GLU A 438 -5.29 -7.70 21.17
N LEU A 439 -5.71 -8.97 20.98
CA LEU A 439 -6.36 -9.39 19.74
C LEU A 439 -7.68 -8.62 19.49
N ILE A 440 -8.49 -8.38 20.52
CA ILE A 440 -9.72 -7.58 20.37
C ILE A 440 -9.38 -6.16 19.89
N LYS A 441 -8.36 -5.53 20.49
CA LYS A 441 -7.91 -4.20 20.05
C LYS A 441 -7.49 -4.22 18.59
N ILE A 442 -6.65 -5.18 18.19
CA ILE A 442 -6.22 -5.35 16.79
C ILE A 442 -7.42 -5.55 15.86
N ALA A 443 -8.37 -6.42 16.22
CA ALA A 443 -9.56 -6.66 15.40
C ALA A 443 -10.44 -5.42 15.26
N LYS A 444 -10.60 -4.62 16.33
CA LYS A 444 -11.33 -3.34 16.30
C LYS A 444 -10.63 -2.29 15.45
N ILE A 445 -9.31 -2.18 15.60
CA ILE A 445 -8.47 -1.29 14.80
C ILE A 445 -8.56 -1.67 13.32
N GLY A 446 -8.47 -2.96 13.01
CA GLY A 446 -8.63 -3.50 11.67
C GLY A 446 -10.07 -3.57 11.18
N HIS A 447 -11.00 -2.83 11.80
CA HIS A 447 -12.39 -2.71 11.38
C HIS A 447 -13.09 -4.05 11.09
N CYS A 448 -12.75 -5.11 11.86
CA CYS A 448 -13.43 -6.40 11.74
C CYS A 448 -14.91 -6.22 12.11
N SER A 449 -15.81 -6.53 11.17
CA SER A 449 -17.24 -6.21 11.27
C SER A 449 -17.93 -6.87 12.47
N GLU A 450 -17.49 -8.06 12.85
CA GLU A 450 -17.98 -8.82 13.99
C GLU A 450 -16.80 -9.47 14.69
N ILE A 451 -16.76 -9.40 16.03
CA ILE A 451 -15.73 -10.10 16.82
C ILE A 451 -16.45 -11.12 17.70
N VAL A 452 -16.35 -12.40 17.34
CA VAL A 452 -17.06 -13.51 17.98
C VAL A 452 -16.08 -14.61 18.38
N ALA A 453 -16.10 -14.97 19.66
CA ALA A 453 -15.40 -16.13 20.20
C ALA A 453 -16.38 -17.18 20.70
N THR A 454 -16.08 -18.46 20.45
CA THR A 454 -16.86 -19.58 20.97
C THR A 454 -16.04 -20.35 21.99
N VAL A 455 -16.63 -20.71 23.12
CA VAL A 455 -15.95 -21.43 24.21
C VAL A 455 -16.72 -22.70 24.54
N ASN A 456 -16.06 -23.85 24.59
CA ASN A 456 -16.68 -25.10 25.04
C ASN A 456 -17.05 -25.05 26.52
N LYS A 457 -18.14 -25.73 26.90
CA LYS A 457 -18.67 -25.72 28.28
C LYS A 457 -17.73 -26.33 29.32
N ASP A 458 -16.81 -27.19 28.92
CA ASP A 458 -15.75 -27.75 29.75
C ASP A 458 -14.56 -26.79 29.95
N ASN A 459 -14.46 -25.71 29.16
CA ASN A 459 -13.38 -24.73 29.25
C ASN A 459 -13.78 -23.48 30.06
N ALA A 460 -13.97 -23.68 31.37
CA ALA A 460 -14.28 -22.59 32.29
C ALA A 460 -13.18 -21.50 32.34
N ALA A 461 -11.93 -21.85 32.04
CA ALA A 461 -10.82 -20.90 32.03
C ALA A 461 -10.96 -19.85 30.91
N SER A 462 -11.24 -20.28 29.68
CA SER A 462 -11.47 -19.33 28.57
C SER A 462 -12.77 -18.56 28.75
N LYS A 463 -13.82 -19.13 29.36
CA LYS A 463 -15.05 -18.38 29.70
C LYS A 463 -14.72 -17.16 30.57
N ARG A 464 -13.91 -17.35 31.62
CA ARG A 464 -13.45 -16.25 32.48
C ARG A 464 -12.61 -15.22 31.73
N VAL A 465 -11.82 -15.64 30.74
CA VAL A 465 -11.07 -14.71 29.88
C VAL A 465 -12.04 -13.87 29.03
N MET A 466 -13.05 -14.48 28.40
CA MET A 466 -14.05 -13.75 27.63
C MET A 466 -14.75 -12.69 28.51
N GLU A 467 -15.18 -13.07 29.72
CA GLU A 467 -15.83 -12.16 30.66
C GLU A 467 -14.91 -11.02 31.11
N LYS A 468 -13.64 -11.29 31.41
CA LYS A 468 -12.65 -10.26 31.78
C LYS A 468 -12.32 -9.30 30.65
N CYS A 469 -12.40 -9.75 29.40
CA CYS A 469 -12.22 -8.91 28.22
C CYS A 469 -13.53 -8.25 27.76
N ASN A 470 -14.51 -8.10 28.66
CA ASN A 470 -15.81 -7.45 28.42
C ASN A 470 -16.65 -8.12 27.32
N GLY A 471 -16.53 -9.44 27.16
CA GLY A 471 -17.33 -10.20 26.21
C GLY A 471 -18.79 -10.28 26.63
N LYS A 472 -19.70 -9.92 25.72
CA LYS A 472 -21.14 -10.09 25.91
C LYS A 472 -21.55 -11.48 25.46
N LEU A 473 -22.15 -12.28 26.35
CA LEU A 473 -22.76 -13.56 25.97
C LEU A 473 -23.96 -13.28 25.05
N ILE A 474 -23.90 -13.77 23.82
CA ILE A 474 -24.95 -13.56 22.80
C ILE A 474 -25.77 -14.82 22.52
N LYS A 475 -25.22 -16.01 22.79
CA LYS A 475 -25.87 -17.30 22.59
C LYS A 475 -25.19 -18.36 23.45
N GLU A 476 -25.91 -19.39 23.84
CA GLU A 476 -25.34 -20.64 24.31
C GLU A 476 -26.12 -21.84 23.78
N ASN A 477 -25.49 -23.02 23.73
CA ASN A 477 -26.14 -24.29 23.47
C ASN A 477 -25.60 -25.35 24.44
N GLU A 478 -25.92 -26.62 24.22
CA GLU A 478 -25.47 -27.73 25.07
C GLU A 478 -23.95 -27.88 25.15
N LYS A 479 -23.21 -27.42 24.12
CA LYS A 479 -21.77 -27.61 24.00
C LYS A 479 -20.96 -26.33 24.25
N ARG A 480 -21.51 -25.14 23.98
CA ARG A 480 -20.73 -23.89 23.84
C ARG A 480 -21.43 -22.65 24.36
N TRP A 481 -20.61 -21.69 24.78
CA TRP A 481 -20.95 -20.27 24.93
C TRP A 481 -20.42 -19.46 23.75
N TYR A 482 -21.18 -18.45 23.34
CA TYR A 482 -20.83 -17.55 22.24
C TYR A 482 -20.74 -16.13 22.79
N PHE A 483 -19.57 -15.51 22.67
CA PHE A 483 -19.30 -14.17 23.14
C PHE A 483 -19.05 -13.22 21.97
N SER A 484 -19.61 -12.02 22.06
CA SER A 484 -19.37 -10.91 21.14
C SER A 484 -18.63 -9.77 21.82
N PHE A 485 -17.74 -9.12 21.09
CA PHE A 485 -16.93 -7.99 21.54
C PHE A 485 -17.21 -6.79 20.64
N VAL A 486 -18.14 -5.94 21.08
CA VAL A 486 -18.52 -4.68 20.41
C VAL A 486 -17.52 -3.59 20.77
#